data_AF-A0A9D4MAI1-F1
#
_entry.id   AF-A0A9D4MAI1-F1
#
_cell.length_a   1.000
_cell.length_b   1.000
_cell.length_c   1.000
_cell.angle_alpha   90.00
_cell.angle_beta   90.00
_cell.angle_gamma   90.00
#
_symmetry.space_group_name_H-M   'P 1'
#
loop_
_entity.id
_entity.type
_entity.pdbx_description
1 polymer ?
#
loop_
_entity_poly.entity_id
_entity_poly.type
_entity_poly.pdbx_seq_one_letter_code
_entity_poly.pdbx_strand_id
1 'polypeptide(L)'
;MNGSLPDPQDGIVSRDTCLKYSTNCDTRFGIQVKNCGTFFVYKLPPTREDHTAYCLGIDPNALSTTALECGDPIIKNNLDSVVVLCEFRSIEYNSTGVDSHATVNCLKGYGIVDGTATYESFLLTCTSGLKWNSTRTCKILTDCGNPIDSKNLDGSVKLGHFHNITFTTTSVDSHATVYCSKGYVVQDGNIKLESFQLTCKDHKWHSTRTCSPFETADIVG
;
A
#
# COMPACT_ATOMS: atom_id res chain seq x y z
N MET A 1 -20.02 16.96 16.83
CA MET A 1 -20.20 17.37 15.42
C MET A 1 -21.70 17.50 15.18
N ASN A 2 -22.14 18.46 14.38
CA ASN A 2 -23.55 18.56 13.99
C ASN A 2 -23.78 17.86 12.64
N GLY A 3 -24.89 17.11 12.55
CA GLY A 3 -25.26 16.33 11.38
C GLY A 3 -24.87 14.85 11.48
N SER A 4 -25.54 14.01 10.68
CA SER A 4 -25.23 12.59 10.52
C SER A 4 -23.91 12.38 9.76
N LEU A 5 -23.27 11.24 9.96
CA LEU A 5 -22.15 10.83 9.12
C LEU A 5 -22.64 10.57 7.68
N PRO A 6 -21.83 10.85 6.64
CA PRO A 6 -22.20 10.60 5.25
C PRO A 6 -22.33 9.10 4.97
N ASP A 7 -23.21 8.74 4.02
CA ASP A 7 -23.20 7.42 3.39
C ASP A 7 -22.07 7.30 2.36
N PRO A 8 -21.66 6.08 1.96
CA PRO A 8 -20.60 5.91 0.96
C PRO A 8 -20.89 6.60 -0.39
N GLN A 9 -22.18 6.77 -0.73
CA GLN A 9 -22.61 7.44 -1.96
C GLN A 9 -22.61 8.98 -1.85
N ASP A 10 -22.58 9.54 -0.64
CA ASP A 10 -22.65 10.99 -0.42
C ASP A 10 -21.33 11.71 -0.76
N GLY A 11 -20.25 10.96 -0.98
CA GLY A 11 -18.94 11.52 -1.28
C GLY A 11 -18.35 12.30 -0.10
N ILE A 12 -17.82 13.50 -0.38
CA ILE A 12 -17.22 14.36 0.64
C ILE A 12 -18.28 15.36 1.11
N VAL A 13 -18.63 15.30 2.39
CA VAL A 13 -19.59 16.22 3.00
C VAL A 13 -18.91 17.18 3.96
N SER A 14 -19.41 18.41 4.02
CA SER A 14 -18.95 19.39 5.02
C SER A 14 -19.74 19.23 6.31
N ARG A 15 -19.06 19.36 7.45
CA ARG A 15 -19.66 19.27 8.78
C ARG A 15 -19.15 20.38 9.68
N ASP A 16 -20.05 20.94 10.48
CA ASP A 16 -19.69 21.88 11.52
C ASP A 16 -19.38 21.14 12.82
N THR A 17 -18.19 21.36 13.35
CA THR A 17 -17.75 20.85 14.63
C THR A 17 -17.76 21.94 15.68
N CYS A 18 -17.85 21.50 16.92
CA CYS A 18 -17.84 22.34 18.09
C CYS A 18 -16.77 21.81 19.04
N LEU A 19 -15.77 22.64 19.32
CA LEU A 19 -14.80 22.41 20.39
C LEU A 19 -15.41 22.91 21.70
N LYS A 20 -15.44 22.04 22.70
CA LYS A 20 -15.94 22.33 24.04
C LYS A 20 -14.80 22.25 25.04
N TYR A 21 -14.50 23.36 25.68
CA TYR A 21 -13.71 23.47 26.90
C TYR A 21 -14.61 23.62 28.13
N SER A 22 -15.87 24.04 27.92
CA SER A 22 -16.91 24.18 28.95
C SER A 22 -18.22 23.48 28.55
N THR A 23 -19.31 23.71 29.28
CA THR A 23 -20.64 23.19 28.95
C THR A 23 -21.18 23.73 27.62
N ASN A 24 -20.73 24.91 27.19
CA ASN A 24 -21.15 25.56 25.96
C ASN A 24 -20.18 25.32 24.80
N CYS A 25 -20.60 25.68 23.58
CA CYS A 25 -19.75 25.58 22.41
C CYS A 25 -18.78 26.77 22.33
N ASP A 26 -17.51 26.55 22.62
CA ASP A 26 -16.52 27.62 22.71
C ASP A 26 -15.96 28.01 21.34
N THR A 27 -15.78 27.04 20.43
CA THR A 27 -15.27 27.32 19.08
C THR A 27 -15.92 26.42 18.06
N ARG A 28 -16.38 27.01 16.96
CA ARG A 28 -16.91 26.28 15.80
C ARG A 28 -15.91 26.31 14.65
N PHE A 29 -15.79 25.20 13.94
CA PHE A 29 -15.00 25.12 12.73
C PHE A 29 -15.61 24.11 11.75
N GLY A 30 -15.32 24.30 10.47
CA GLY A 30 -15.73 23.37 9.43
C GLY A 30 -14.72 22.24 9.28
N ILE A 31 -15.22 21.03 9.06
CA ILE A 31 -14.42 19.87 8.67
C ILE A 31 -15.02 19.27 7.40
N GLN A 32 -14.22 18.47 6.69
CA GLN A 32 -14.75 17.61 5.62
C GLN A 32 -14.69 16.15 6.07
N VAL A 33 -15.75 15.41 5.79
CA VAL A 33 -15.88 13.99 6.15
C VAL A 33 -16.20 13.21 4.88
N LYS A 34 -15.52 12.08 4.69
CA LYS A 34 -15.80 11.13 3.62
C LYS A 34 -16.01 9.75 4.23
N ASN A 35 -17.09 9.08 3.82
CA ASN A 35 -17.30 7.67 4.11
C ASN A 35 -16.66 6.83 3.00
N CYS A 36 -15.73 5.95 3.36
CA CYS A 36 -15.05 5.04 2.45
C CYS A 36 -15.62 3.61 2.51
N GLY A 37 -16.80 3.42 3.09
CA GLY A 37 -17.46 2.14 3.31
C GLY A 37 -17.14 1.54 4.68
N THR A 38 -15.86 1.26 4.94
CA THR A 38 -15.40 0.61 6.18
C THR A 38 -14.77 1.57 7.19
N PHE A 39 -14.45 2.80 6.78
CA PHE A 39 -13.89 3.83 7.64
C PHE A 39 -14.26 5.24 7.16
N PHE A 40 -14.07 6.22 8.04
CA PHE A 40 -14.27 7.63 7.74
C PHE A 40 -12.94 8.37 7.67
N VAL A 41 -12.79 9.21 6.66
CA VAL A 41 -11.65 10.13 6.53
C VAL A 41 -12.11 11.54 6.89
N TYR A 42 -11.34 12.18 7.76
CA TYR A 42 -11.62 13.52 8.26
C TYR A 42 -10.53 14.48 7.79
N LYS A 43 -10.92 15.57 7.14
CA LYS A 43 -10.05 16.71 6.88
C LYS A 43 -10.29 17.75 7.97
N LEU A 44 -9.38 17.77 8.94
CA LEU A 44 -9.42 18.68 10.08
C LEU A 44 -8.53 19.89 9.80
N PRO A 45 -8.94 21.11 10.18
CA PRO A 45 -8.04 22.26 10.13
C PRO A 45 -6.90 22.09 11.13
N PRO A 46 -5.79 22.83 10.97
CA PRO A 46 -4.74 22.87 11.98
C PRO A 46 -5.30 23.27 13.34
N THR A 47 -4.77 22.67 14.40
CA THR A 47 -5.09 23.08 15.76
C THR A 47 -4.51 24.48 16.01
N ARG A 48 -5.21 25.28 16.83
CA ARG A 48 -4.82 26.68 17.10
C ARG A 48 -3.64 26.81 18.06
N GLU A 49 -3.41 25.79 18.88
CA GLU A 49 -2.38 25.79 19.91
C GLU A 49 -1.41 24.64 19.68
N ASP A 50 -0.12 24.91 19.88
CA ASP A 50 1.00 24.01 19.59
C ASP A 50 1.00 22.70 20.41
N HIS A 51 0.11 22.59 21.40
CA HIS A 51 -0.01 21.43 22.29
C HIS A 51 -1.41 20.80 22.29
N THR A 52 -2.22 21.09 21.26
CA THR A 52 -3.57 20.54 21.14
C THR A 52 -3.66 19.53 20.00
N ALA A 53 -4.43 18.46 20.21
CA ALA A 53 -4.68 17.40 19.25
C ALA A 53 -6.18 17.06 19.20
N TYR A 54 -6.63 16.53 18.06
CA TYR A 54 -8.00 16.03 17.92
C TYR A 54 -8.10 14.59 18.43
N CYS A 55 -8.95 14.38 19.43
CA CYS A 55 -9.30 13.05 19.92
C CYS A 55 -10.65 12.64 19.35
N LEU A 56 -10.70 11.48 18.68
CA LEU A 56 -11.95 10.86 18.27
C LEU A 56 -12.42 9.98 19.44
N GLY A 57 -13.43 10.46 20.18
CA GLY A 57 -14.08 9.65 21.21
C GLY A 57 -14.96 8.61 20.55
N ILE A 58 -14.68 7.33 20.82
CA ILE A 58 -15.68 6.28 20.61
C ILE A 58 -16.67 6.43 21.77
N ASP A 59 -17.96 6.62 21.48
CA ASP A 59 -18.99 6.62 22.51
C ASP A 59 -18.95 5.25 23.23
N PRO A 60 -18.64 5.20 24.54
CA PRO A 60 -18.60 3.95 25.29
C PRO A 60 -19.95 3.23 25.30
N ASN A 61 -21.06 3.97 25.14
CA ASN A 61 -22.41 3.40 25.06
C ASN A 61 -22.77 2.91 23.65
N ALA A 62 -21.95 3.23 22.64
CA ALA A 62 -22.03 2.59 21.31
C ALA A 62 -21.28 1.24 21.27
N LEU A 63 -20.46 0.93 22.29
CA LEU A 63 -20.05 -0.45 22.55
C LEU A 63 -21.17 -1.15 23.34
N SER A 64 -21.98 -1.95 22.65
CA SER A 64 -22.89 -2.90 23.29
C SER A 64 -22.09 -3.83 24.21
N THR A 65 -22.26 -3.68 25.53
CA THR A 65 -21.51 -4.35 26.60
C THR A 65 -21.91 -5.80 26.82
N THR A 66 -21.94 -6.64 25.79
CA THR A 66 -22.26 -8.08 25.97
C THR A 66 -21.36 -9.05 25.24
N ALA A 67 -20.20 -8.64 24.72
CA ALA A 67 -19.31 -9.58 24.08
C ALA A 67 -17.84 -9.39 24.51
N LEU A 68 -17.27 -10.46 25.08
CA LEU A 68 -15.84 -10.60 25.35
C LEU A 68 -15.15 -10.83 23.99
N GLU A 69 -14.94 -9.76 23.24
CA GLU A 69 -14.51 -9.81 21.86
C GLU A 69 -13.33 -8.87 21.59
N CYS A 70 -12.48 -9.22 20.63
CA CYS A 70 -11.35 -8.38 20.23
C CYS A 70 -11.75 -7.12 19.47
N GLY A 71 -13.03 -6.96 19.12
CA GLY A 71 -13.51 -5.86 18.27
C GLY A 71 -12.99 -5.95 16.82
N ASP A 72 -13.32 -4.96 16.00
CA ASP A 72 -12.91 -4.92 14.58
C ASP A 72 -11.36 -4.85 14.46
N PRO A 73 -10.71 -5.81 13.76
CA PRO A 73 -9.26 -5.83 13.57
C PRO A 73 -8.71 -4.64 12.76
N ILE A 74 -9.54 -3.86 12.06
CA ILE A 74 -9.13 -2.64 11.35
C ILE A 74 -8.77 -1.52 12.35
N ILE A 75 -9.27 -1.57 13.59
CA ILE A 75 -9.03 -0.55 14.59
C ILE A 75 -7.69 -0.83 15.29
N LYS A 76 -6.71 0.08 15.18
CA LYS A 76 -5.37 -0.04 15.81
C LYS A 76 -5.40 -0.44 17.29
N ASN A 77 -6.39 0.04 18.06
CA ASN A 77 -6.49 -0.24 19.49
C ASN A 77 -6.85 -1.70 19.81
N ASN A 78 -7.40 -2.42 18.84
CA ASN A 78 -7.77 -3.83 18.95
C ASN A 78 -6.60 -4.77 18.57
N LEU A 79 -5.43 -4.21 18.24
CA LEU A 79 -4.23 -4.93 17.84
C LEU A 79 -3.14 -4.79 18.92
N ASP A 80 -2.34 -5.84 19.12
CA ASP A 80 -1.42 -5.85 20.25
C ASP A 80 -0.14 -5.04 20.06
N SER A 81 0.29 -4.76 18.81
CA SER A 81 1.29 -3.72 18.44
C SER A 81 1.70 -3.72 16.96
N VAL A 82 1.33 -4.73 16.15
CA VAL A 82 2.09 -5.07 14.92
C VAL A 82 1.19 -5.31 13.70
N VAL A 83 0.36 -4.34 13.33
CA VAL A 83 -0.20 -4.26 11.95
C VAL A 83 -0.12 -2.81 11.51
N VAL A 84 0.80 -2.51 10.59
CA VAL A 84 0.85 -1.20 9.94
C VAL A 84 -0.38 -1.11 9.05
N LEU A 85 -1.38 -0.32 9.45
CA LEU A 85 -2.68 -0.21 8.77
C LEU A 85 -2.61 0.26 7.30
N CYS A 86 -1.42 0.54 6.75
CA CYS A 86 -1.25 1.06 5.40
C CYS A 86 -0.84 0.01 4.37
N GLU A 87 -0.57 -1.23 4.77
CA GLU A 87 0.12 -2.24 3.94
C GLU A 87 -0.76 -3.46 3.58
N PHE A 88 -2.02 -3.44 3.99
CA PHE A 88 -3.00 -4.50 3.73
C PHE A 88 -4.09 -4.05 2.75
N ARG A 89 -4.56 -4.97 1.92
CA ARG A 89 -5.66 -4.78 0.96
C ARG A 89 -7.02 -4.95 1.62
N SER A 90 -7.21 -6.03 2.36
CA SER A 90 -8.45 -6.34 3.08
C SER A 90 -8.16 -7.16 4.33
N ILE A 91 -9.05 -7.06 5.31
CA ILE A 91 -9.11 -7.97 6.46
C ILE A 91 -10.47 -8.64 6.43
N GLU A 92 -10.49 -9.97 6.54
CA GLU A 92 -11.69 -10.79 6.47
C GLU A 92 -11.84 -11.59 7.76
N TYR A 93 -12.98 -11.42 8.45
CA TYR A 93 -13.31 -12.13 9.68
C TYR A 93 -14.82 -12.34 9.80
N ASN A 94 -15.23 -13.50 10.29
CA ASN A 94 -16.64 -13.84 10.50
C ASN A 94 -17.07 -13.75 11.98
N SER A 95 -16.11 -13.58 12.88
CA SER A 95 -16.30 -13.49 14.33
C SER A 95 -15.18 -12.69 14.96
N THR A 96 -15.48 -12.05 16.08
CA THR A 96 -14.55 -11.27 16.92
C THR A 96 -14.35 -11.90 18.29
N GLY A 97 -14.90 -13.11 18.52
CA GLY A 97 -14.77 -13.86 19.77
C GLY A 97 -13.34 -14.31 20.06
N VAL A 98 -13.05 -14.60 21.33
CA VAL A 98 -11.76 -15.21 21.74
C VAL A 98 -11.51 -16.49 20.94
N ASP A 99 -10.25 -16.70 20.56
CA ASP A 99 -9.75 -17.80 19.70
C ASP A 99 -10.25 -17.77 18.25
N SER A 100 -10.99 -16.73 17.84
CA SER A 100 -11.33 -16.53 16.44
C SER A 100 -10.12 -16.06 15.61
N HIS A 101 -10.26 -16.17 14.29
CA HIS A 101 -9.23 -15.80 13.33
C HIS A 101 -9.73 -14.76 12.33
N ALA A 102 -8.84 -13.86 11.94
CA ALA A 102 -9.04 -12.91 10.85
C ALA A 102 -7.90 -13.07 9.83
N THR A 103 -8.24 -13.09 8.55
CA THR A 103 -7.25 -13.14 7.46
C THR A 103 -6.90 -11.74 7.03
N VAL A 104 -5.62 -11.42 7.04
CA VAL A 104 -5.08 -10.16 6.49
C VAL A 104 -4.48 -10.45 5.12
N ASN A 105 -5.04 -9.83 4.08
CA ASN A 105 -4.52 -9.89 2.72
C ASN A 105 -3.61 -8.69 2.47
N CYS A 106 -2.39 -8.91 1.99
CA CYS A 106 -1.44 -7.85 1.69
C CYS A 106 -1.81 -7.06 0.42
N LEU A 107 -1.38 -5.80 0.33
CA LEU A 107 -1.47 -5.03 -0.91
C LEU A 107 -0.61 -5.67 -2.01
N LYS A 108 -0.92 -5.40 -3.28
CA LYS A 108 -0.07 -5.83 -4.40
C LYS A 108 1.35 -5.28 -4.22
N GLY A 109 2.35 -6.15 -4.30
CA GLY A 109 3.76 -5.82 -4.02
C GLY A 109 4.15 -5.89 -2.53
N TYR A 110 3.25 -6.37 -1.68
CA TYR A 110 3.49 -6.65 -0.26
C TYR A 110 3.15 -8.10 0.07
N GLY A 111 3.85 -8.66 1.05
CA GLY A 111 3.68 -10.05 1.45
C GLY A 111 4.59 -10.40 2.62
N ILE A 112 4.49 -11.65 3.07
CA ILE A 112 5.32 -12.19 4.15
C ILE A 112 6.40 -13.05 3.54
N VAL A 113 7.66 -12.81 3.92
CA VAL A 113 8.81 -13.64 3.52
C VAL A 113 9.18 -14.54 4.69
N ASP A 114 9.10 -15.86 4.49
CA ASP A 114 9.50 -16.88 5.47
C ASP A 114 10.46 -17.87 4.79
N GLY A 115 11.76 -17.66 4.97
CA GLY A 115 12.79 -18.39 4.23
C GLY A 115 12.70 -18.14 2.73
N THR A 116 12.32 -19.16 1.96
CA THR A 116 12.17 -19.11 0.49
C THR A 116 10.72 -18.95 0.01
N ALA A 117 9.73 -18.99 0.92
CA ALA A 117 8.32 -18.89 0.58
C ALA A 117 7.81 -17.47 0.78
N THR A 118 7.01 -16.99 -0.18
CA THR A 118 6.28 -15.73 -0.12
C THR A 118 4.79 -16.03 0.08
N TYR A 119 4.16 -15.32 1.01
CA TYR A 119 2.73 -15.43 1.28
C TYR A 119 2.05 -14.08 1.07
N GLU A 120 0.89 -14.09 0.42
CA GLU A 120 0.08 -12.89 0.17
C GLU A 120 -0.86 -12.57 1.33
N SER A 121 -0.98 -13.46 2.31
CA SER A 121 -1.87 -13.29 3.46
C SER A 121 -1.34 -13.97 4.72
N PHE A 122 -1.77 -13.48 5.88
CA PHE A 122 -1.51 -14.11 7.18
C PHE A 122 -2.73 -14.05 8.10
N LEU A 123 -2.71 -14.87 9.15
CA LEU A 123 -3.76 -14.90 10.16
C LEU A 123 -3.42 -13.99 11.35
N LEU A 124 -4.42 -13.23 11.78
CA LEU A 124 -4.54 -12.69 13.13
C LEU A 124 -5.35 -13.66 13.98
N THR A 125 -5.00 -13.79 15.24
CA THR A 125 -5.75 -14.57 16.22
C THR A 125 -6.24 -13.66 17.33
N CYS A 126 -7.52 -13.71 17.63
CA CYS A 126 -8.10 -13.03 18.77
C CYS A 126 -7.71 -13.77 20.05
N THR A 127 -6.95 -13.13 20.92
CA THR A 127 -6.44 -13.75 22.16
C THR A 127 -7.36 -13.46 23.34
N SER A 128 -7.18 -14.19 24.44
CA SER A 128 -7.89 -13.95 25.71
C SER A 128 -7.65 -12.56 26.31
N GLY A 129 -6.60 -11.85 25.86
CA GLY A 129 -6.35 -10.44 26.17
C GLY A 129 -7.24 -9.46 25.40
N LEU A 130 -8.23 -9.94 24.65
CA LEU A 130 -9.16 -9.17 23.81
C LEU A 130 -8.45 -8.31 22.77
N LYS A 131 -7.36 -8.85 22.22
CA LYS A 131 -6.62 -8.23 21.13
C LYS A 131 -6.25 -9.26 20.07
N TRP A 132 -6.27 -8.79 18.83
CA TRP A 132 -5.76 -9.50 17.67
C TRP A 132 -4.23 -9.52 17.68
N ASN A 133 -3.65 -10.70 17.55
CA ASN A 133 -2.21 -10.92 17.58
C ASN A 133 -1.75 -11.73 16.37
N SER A 134 -0.57 -11.41 15.84
CA SER A 134 0.18 -12.22 14.89
C SER A 134 1.67 -11.88 14.96
N THR A 135 2.50 -12.86 14.63
CA THR A 135 3.95 -12.68 14.49
C THR A 135 4.35 -12.21 13.08
N ARG A 136 3.38 -12.14 12.15
CA ARG A 136 3.58 -11.83 10.74
C ARG A 136 3.06 -10.43 10.42
N THR A 137 3.71 -9.79 9.45
CA THR A 137 3.29 -8.49 8.88
C THR A 137 3.47 -8.54 7.38
N CYS A 138 2.63 -7.81 6.65
CA CYS A 138 2.91 -7.48 5.27
C CYS A 138 4.18 -6.64 5.24
N LYS A 139 5.15 -7.02 4.40
CA LYS A 139 6.34 -6.23 4.14
C LYS A 139 6.39 -5.96 2.64
N ILE A 140 7.05 -4.87 2.25
CA ILE A 140 7.35 -4.64 0.83
C ILE A 140 8.11 -5.87 0.33
N LEU A 141 7.52 -6.56 -0.64
CA LEU A 141 8.23 -7.58 -1.37
C LEU A 141 9.10 -6.82 -2.36
N THR A 142 10.42 -6.78 -2.14
CA THR A 142 11.35 -6.45 -3.23
C THR A 142 11.35 -7.64 -4.18
N ASP A 143 10.29 -7.77 -4.98
CA ASP A 143 10.02 -9.01 -5.71
C ASP A 143 11.13 -9.32 -6.71
N CYS A 144 11.58 -8.34 -7.46
CA CYS A 144 12.64 -8.52 -8.44
C CYS A 144 13.96 -7.82 -8.06
N GLY A 145 14.04 -7.16 -6.90
CA GLY A 145 15.21 -6.38 -6.51
C GLY A 145 15.56 -5.25 -7.50
N ASN A 146 16.72 -4.62 -7.32
CA ASN A 146 17.18 -3.57 -8.23
C ASN A 146 17.44 -4.13 -9.63
N PRO A 147 16.79 -3.64 -10.70
CA PRO A 147 16.97 -4.15 -12.07
C PRO A 147 18.40 -4.01 -12.60
N ILE A 148 19.24 -3.15 -12.00
CA ILE A 148 20.65 -3.00 -12.40
C ILE A 148 21.48 -4.24 -12.03
N ASP A 149 21.12 -4.95 -10.95
CA ASP A 149 21.90 -6.08 -10.47
C ASP A 149 21.63 -7.31 -11.35
N SER A 150 22.66 -7.88 -11.97
CA SER A 150 22.51 -9.04 -12.86
C SER A 150 21.87 -10.28 -12.21
N LYS A 151 22.05 -10.47 -10.88
CA LYS A 151 21.42 -11.55 -10.11
C LYS A 151 19.88 -11.49 -10.11
N ASN A 152 19.33 -10.30 -10.33
CA ASN A 152 17.90 -10.00 -10.33
C ASN A 152 17.25 -10.19 -11.71
N LEU A 153 18.03 -10.60 -12.72
CA LEU A 153 17.58 -10.86 -14.08
C LEU A 153 17.30 -12.34 -14.29
N ASP A 154 16.36 -12.66 -15.18
CA ASP A 154 15.98 -14.03 -15.57
C ASP A 154 17.04 -14.78 -16.40
N GLY A 155 18.19 -14.16 -16.65
CA GLY A 155 19.27 -14.69 -17.48
C GLY A 155 19.05 -14.54 -18.99
N SER A 156 17.80 -14.28 -19.44
CA SER A 156 17.50 -13.90 -20.82
C SER A 156 17.78 -12.41 -21.07
N VAL A 157 17.63 -11.59 -20.03
CA VAL A 157 17.97 -10.17 -20.08
C VAL A 157 19.47 -9.95 -20.19
N LYS A 158 19.89 -9.24 -21.23
CA LYS A 158 21.25 -8.73 -21.41
C LYS A 158 21.24 -7.21 -21.24
N LEU A 159 21.60 -6.73 -20.06
CA LEU A 159 21.83 -5.31 -19.79
C LEU A 159 23.22 -4.91 -20.30
N GLY A 160 23.30 -4.60 -21.60
CA GLY A 160 24.48 -4.02 -22.23
C GLY A 160 24.14 -2.67 -22.84
N HIS A 161 25.10 -1.75 -22.82
CA HIS A 161 25.03 -0.48 -23.57
C HIS A 161 23.79 0.38 -23.26
N PHE A 162 23.47 0.51 -21.97
CA PHE A 162 22.44 1.43 -21.47
C PHE A 162 23.09 2.56 -20.65
N HIS A 163 22.42 3.72 -20.56
CA HIS A 163 22.90 4.86 -19.76
C HIS A 163 22.00 5.16 -18.56
N ASN A 164 20.75 4.70 -18.56
CA ASN A 164 19.83 4.93 -17.46
C ASN A 164 18.80 3.80 -17.36
N ILE A 165 18.35 3.51 -16.14
CA ILE A 165 17.20 2.64 -15.85
C ILE A 165 16.28 3.36 -14.87
N THR A 166 15.00 3.44 -15.19
CA THR A 166 14.00 4.07 -14.31
C THR A 166 12.91 3.08 -13.93
N PHE A 167 12.59 3.00 -12.65
CA PHE A 167 11.51 2.18 -12.11
C PHE A 167 10.87 2.89 -10.91
N THR A 168 9.58 2.64 -10.67
CA THR A 168 8.84 3.22 -9.54
C THR A 168 8.76 2.28 -8.35
N THR A 169 8.81 0.98 -8.61
CA THR A 169 8.75 -0.11 -7.62
C THR A 169 9.42 -1.36 -8.21
N THR A 170 9.75 -2.33 -7.36
CA THR A 170 10.37 -3.62 -7.74
C THR A 170 9.44 -4.81 -7.49
N SER A 171 8.16 -4.53 -7.27
CA SER A 171 7.08 -5.51 -7.01
C SER A 171 6.65 -6.29 -8.26
N VAL A 172 6.04 -7.47 -8.10
CA VAL A 172 5.50 -8.28 -9.21
C VAL A 172 4.55 -7.44 -10.10
N ASP A 173 4.64 -7.65 -11.41
CA ASP A 173 3.98 -6.93 -12.51
C ASP A 173 4.38 -5.45 -12.65
N SER A 174 5.40 -5.00 -11.92
CA SER A 174 5.97 -3.68 -12.16
C SER A 174 6.84 -3.67 -13.41
N HIS A 175 7.06 -2.47 -13.93
CA HIS A 175 7.89 -2.24 -15.10
C HIS A 175 9.06 -1.32 -14.78
N ALA A 176 10.22 -1.66 -15.34
CA ALA A 176 11.39 -0.78 -15.38
C ALA A 176 11.70 -0.44 -16.84
N THR A 177 12.08 0.81 -17.10
CA THR A 177 12.47 1.26 -18.44
C THR A 177 13.98 1.36 -18.51
N VAL A 178 14.59 0.73 -19.51
CA VAL A 178 16.03 0.77 -19.79
C VAL A 178 16.26 1.65 -21.02
N TYR A 179 17.11 2.67 -20.89
CA TYR A 179 17.44 3.61 -21.96
C TYR A 179 18.82 3.28 -22.57
N CYS A 180 18.86 3.06 -23.87
CA CYS A 180 20.06 2.69 -24.61
C CYS A 180 21.04 3.87 -24.71
N SER A 181 22.33 3.58 -24.49
CA SER A 181 23.42 4.54 -24.66
C SER A 181 23.48 5.07 -26.10
N LYS A 182 24.02 6.29 -26.26
CA LYS A 182 24.20 6.91 -27.58
C LYS A 182 24.92 5.95 -28.55
N GLY A 183 24.34 5.76 -29.73
CA GLY A 183 24.84 4.83 -30.75
C GLY A 183 24.27 3.41 -30.65
N TYR A 184 23.43 3.13 -29.64
CA TYR A 184 22.74 1.86 -29.46
C TYR A 184 21.22 2.06 -29.47
N VAL A 185 20.49 1.12 -30.07
CA VAL A 185 19.04 1.14 -30.15
C VAL A 185 18.48 -0.27 -29.93
N VAL A 186 17.20 -0.37 -29.63
CA VAL A 186 16.48 -1.64 -29.73
C VAL A 186 15.97 -1.76 -31.17
N GLN A 187 16.36 -2.83 -31.85
CA GLN A 187 15.91 -3.15 -33.20
C GLN A 187 14.62 -3.98 -33.11
N ASP A 188 13.51 -3.42 -33.57
CA ASP A 188 12.21 -4.11 -33.66
C ASP A 188 11.70 -4.00 -35.10
N GLY A 189 12.19 -4.91 -35.96
CA GLY A 189 12.01 -4.82 -37.41
C GLY A 189 12.64 -3.53 -37.96
N ASN A 190 11.82 -2.67 -38.58
CA ASN A 190 12.25 -1.37 -39.13
C ASN A 190 12.19 -0.22 -38.12
N ILE A 191 11.75 -0.48 -36.88
CA ILE A 191 11.55 0.54 -35.86
C ILE A 191 12.77 0.59 -34.96
N LYS A 192 13.28 1.81 -34.76
CA LYS A 192 14.34 2.10 -33.80
C LYS A 192 13.71 2.65 -32.53
N LEU A 193 13.98 2.00 -31.40
CA LEU A 193 13.55 2.48 -30.10
C LEU A 193 14.76 2.82 -29.25
N GLU A 194 14.69 3.93 -28.53
CA GLU A 194 15.74 4.38 -27.61
C GLU A 194 15.67 3.68 -26.25
N SER A 195 14.60 2.93 -25.99
CA SER A 195 14.39 2.24 -24.72
C SER A 195 13.55 0.98 -24.87
N PHE A 196 13.65 0.07 -23.90
CA PHE A 196 12.74 -1.07 -23.73
C PHE A 196 12.32 -1.24 -22.27
N GLN A 197 11.27 -2.03 -22.06
CA GLN A 197 10.74 -2.32 -20.73
C GLN A 197 11.19 -3.70 -20.24
N LEU A 198 11.62 -3.75 -18.98
CA LEU A 198 11.70 -4.95 -18.17
C LEU A 198 10.36 -5.14 -17.47
N THR A 199 9.91 -6.38 -17.33
CA THR A 199 8.73 -6.74 -16.54
C THR A 199 9.16 -7.61 -15.37
N CYS A 200 8.74 -7.25 -14.16
CA CYS A 200 9.00 -8.03 -12.96
C CYS A 200 8.00 -9.19 -12.88
N LYS A 201 8.48 -10.42 -13.03
CA LYS A 201 7.68 -11.65 -12.93
C LYS A 201 8.52 -12.73 -12.26
N ASP A 202 7.90 -13.64 -11.50
CA ASP A 202 8.58 -14.79 -10.89
C ASP A 202 9.86 -14.40 -10.12
N HIS A 203 9.81 -13.27 -9.41
CA HIS A 203 10.92 -12.66 -8.67
C HIS A 203 12.16 -12.26 -9.48
N LYS A 204 12.03 -12.08 -10.80
CA LYS A 204 13.09 -11.62 -11.69
C LYS A 204 12.61 -10.61 -12.72
N TRP A 205 13.53 -9.81 -13.22
CA TRP A 205 13.26 -8.93 -14.36
C TRP A 205 13.44 -9.69 -15.67
N HIS A 206 12.39 -9.63 -16.50
CA HIS A 206 12.32 -10.28 -17.80
C HIS A 206 12.24 -9.25 -18.94
N SER A 207 12.89 -9.54 -20.06
CA SER A 207 12.75 -8.81 -21.33
C SER A 207 13.29 -9.65 -22.47
N THR A 208 12.63 -9.57 -23.62
CA THR A 208 13.11 -10.16 -24.88
C THR A 208 13.95 -9.18 -25.71
N ARG A 209 14.10 -7.94 -25.23
CA ARG A 209 14.76 -6.83 -25.92
C ARG A 209 16.11 -6.49 -25.27
N THR A 210 17.04 -6.03 -26.09
CA THR A 210 18.37 -5.55 -25.67
C THR A 210 18.81 -4.39 -26.56
N CYS A 211 19.76 -3.59 -26.09
CA CYS A 211 20.37 -2.52 -26.88
C CYS A 211 21.47 -3.09 -27.77
N SER A 212 21.40 -2.87 -29.07
CA SER A 212 22.41 -3.27 -30.05
C SER A 212 22.99 -2.05 -30.79
N PRO A 213 24.23 -2.13 -31.31
CA PRO A 213 24.81 -1.04 -32.10
C PRO A 213 23.90 -0.68 -33.28
N PHE A 214 23.77 0.60 -33.55
CA PHE A 214 23.14 1.04 -34.79
C PHE A 214 24.10 0.82 -35.95
N GLU A 215 23.91 -0.26 -36.72
CA GLU A 215 24.58 -0.42 -38.02
C GLU A 215 24.09 0.69 -38.96
N THR A 216 24.93 1.69 -39.19
CA THR A 216 24.81 2.51 -40.40
C THR A 216 25.07 1.58 -41.56
N ALA A 217 24.04 1.29 -42.38
CA ALA A 217 24.29 0.75 -43.70
C ALA A 217 25.31 1.67 -44.37
N ASP A 218 26.50 1.15 -44.64
CA ASP A 218 27.50 1.84 -45.42
C ASP A 218 26.85 2.23 -46.74
N ILE A 219 26.58 3.53 -46.91
CA ILE A 219 26.32 4.09 -48.22
C ILE A 219 27.68 4.11 -48.92
N VAL A 220 28.06 2.97 -49.49
CA VAL A 220 29.05 2.96 -50.56
C VAL A 220 28.34 3.55 -51.77
N GLY A 221 28.60 4.83 -52.02
CA GLY A 221 28.19 5.58 -53.20
C GLY A 221 29.28 6.57 -53.58
#